data_AF-I8YWS6-F1
#
_entry.id   AF-I8YWS6-F1
#
_cell.length_a   1.000
_cell.length_b   1.000
_cell.length_c   1.000
_cell.angle_alpha   90.00
_cell.angle_beta   90.00
_cell.angle_gamma   90.00
#
_symmetry.space_group_name_H-M   'P 1'
#
loop_
_entity.id
_entity.type
_entity.pdbx_description
1 polymer ?
#
loop_
_entity_poly.entity_id
_entity_poly.type
_entity_poly.pdbx_seq_one_letter_code
_entity_poly.pdbx_strand_id
1 'polypeptide(L)'
;MCWREQLKQYEYNKNWNAAIKLMQVVIDDNPNDIDGYLFMNYLLMDILVNEMYDNSKHDYYADLLKKYFLESYSRFSNNSEYLFYIGFIASMSEWYFDIEMEDVESMLKKATYLDPESLLYKWGYCCILNQRAEVNTETKYFLSRQILENDMLMKNIMKKGLLGEYLKEFMLLVYESTKVLL
;
A
#
# COMPACT_ATOMS: atom_id res chain seq x y z
N MET A 1 17.63 16.75 -4.38
CA MET A 1 17.57 16.05 -3.07
C MET A 1 16.74 14.80 -3.31
N CYS A 2 17.27 13.59 -3.09
CA CYS A 2 16.45 12.38 -3.24
C CYS A 2 15.66 12.17 -1.94
N TRP A 3 14.45 12.72 -1.89
CA TRP A 3 13.61 12.68 -0.69
C TRP A 3 13.35 11.24 -0.20
N ARG A 4 13.38 10.24 -1.09
CA ARG A 4 13.21 8.82 -0.74
C ARG A 4 14.33 8.30 0.15
N GLU A 5 15.57 8.69 -0.11
CA GLU A 5 16.72 8.28 0.71
C GLU A 5 16.66 8.90 2.11
N GLN A 6 16.19 10.14 2.19
CA GLN A 6 16.01 10.84 3.46
C GLN A 6 14.84 10.29 4.26
N LEU A 7 13.72 10.00 3.58
CA LEU A 7 12.59 9.35 4.19
C LEU A 7 13.00 8.01 4.79
N LYS A 8 13.73 7.18 4.03
CA LYS A 8 14.25 5.90 4.52
C LYS A 8 15.12 6.05 5.76
N GLN A 9 15.93 7.12 5.85
CA GLN A 9 16.71 7.41 7.05
C GLN A 9 15.83 7.81 8.25
N TYR A 10 14.78 8.61 8.02
CA TYR A 10 13.86 8.98 9.10
C TYR A 10 13.04 7.79 9.58
N GLU A 11 12.57 6.93 8.69
CA GLU A 11 11.84 5.70 9.02
C GLU A 11 12.73 4.74 9.82
N TYR A 12 13.97 4.49 9.35
CA TYR A 12 14.93 3.64 10.07
C TYR A 12 15.21 4.13 11.50
N ASN A 13 15.33 5.45 11.67
CA ASN A 13 15.57 6.06 12.97
C ASN A 13 14.29 6.31 13.79
N LYS A 14 13.13 5.88 13.28
CA LYS A 14 11.80 6.13 13.87
C LYS A 14 11.52 7.61 14.15
N ASN A 15 12.07 8.50 13.34
CA ASN A 15 11.85 9.94 13.43
C ASN A 15 10.59 10.34 12.66
N TRP A 16 9.43 9.91 13.17
CA TRP A 16 8.13 10.06 12.52
C TRP A 16 7.77 11.53 12.23
N ASN A 17 8.11 12.43 13.15
CA ASN A 17 7.87 13.86 12.94
C ASN A 17 8.65 14.40 11.73
N ALA A 18 9.90 13.97 11.53
CA ALA A 18 10.70 14.40 10.39
C ALA A 18 10.24 13.72 9.09
N ALA A 19 9.89 12.43 9.14
CA ALA A 19 9.34 11.69 8.01
C ALA A 19 8.04 12.34 7.50
N ILE A 20 7.09 12.61 8.40
CA ILE A 20 5.82 13.28 8.06
C ILE A 20 6.12 14.66 7.46
N LYS A 21 6.91 15.51 8.13
CA LYS A 21 7.22 16.86 7.60
C LYS A 21 7.86 16.81 6.21
N LEU A 22 8.77 15.87 5.98
CA LEU A 22 9.38 15.68 4.66
C LEU A 22 8.31 15.33 3.62
N MET A 23 7.41 14.38 3.93
CA MET A 23 6.35 13.99 3.01
C MET A 23 5.34 15.10 2.75
N GLN A 24 5.05 15.95 3.74
CA GLN A 24 4.22 17.14 3.54
C GLN A 24 4.87 18.08 2.50
N VAL A 25 6.17 18.36 2.63
CA VAL A 25 6.91 19.18 1.65
C VAL A 25 6.90 18.54 0.26
N VAL A 26 7.13 17.23 0.17
CA VAL A 26 7.10 16.51 -1.12
C VAL A 26 5.73 16.64 -1.82
N ILE A 27 4.64 16.50 -1.05
CA ILE A 27 3.28 16.64 -1.57
C ILE A 27 2.98 18.10 -1.95
N ASP A 28 3.36 19.05 -1.11
CA ASP A 28 3.12 20.48 -1.35
C ASP A 28 3.88 20.97 -2.60
N ASP A 29 5.13 20.51 -2.80
CA ASP A 29 5.95 20.83 -3.96
C ASP A 29 5.47 20.15 -5.26
N ASN A 30 4.87 18.95 -5.15
CA ASN A 30 4.36 18.21 -6.31
C ASN A 30 3.05 17.44 -6.00
N PRO A 31 1.91 18.15 -5.93
CA PRO A 31 0.63 17.56 -5.51
C PRO A 31 0.01 16.61 -6.54
N ASN A 32 0.62 16.44 -7.71
CA ASN A 32 0.21 15.51 -8.74
C ASN A 32 1.08 14.24 -8.78
N ASP A 33 2.08 14.12 -7.91
CA ASP A 33 2.87 12.90 -7.75
C ASP A 33 2.14 11.90 -6.86
N ILE A 34 1.73 10.78 -7.46
CA ILE A 34 1.06 9.67 -6.76
C ILE A 34 1.94 9.13 -5.63
N ASP A 35 3.26 9.07 -5.84
CA ASP A 35 4.16 8.48 -4.87
C ASP A 35 4.23 9.28 -3.57
N GLY A 36 4.14 10.62 -3.64
CA GLY A 36 4.08 11.45 -2.44
C GLY A 36 2.94 11.01 -1.51
N TYR A 37 1.74 10.81 -2.07
CA TYR A 37 0.58 10.39 -1.30
C TYR A 37 0.62 8.93 -0.88
N LEU A 38 1.06 8.01 -1.74
CA LEU A 38 1.14 6.59 -1.36
C LEU A 38 2.11 6.38 -0.19
N PHE A 39 3.27 7.06 -0.23
CA PHE A 39 4.24 6.99 0.86
C PHE A 39 3.69 7.63 2.14
N MET A 40 3.01 8.79 2.06
CA MET A 40 2.40 9.42 3.23
C MET A 40 1.30 8.56 3.86
N ASN A 41 0.38 8.01 3.05
CA ASN A 41 -0.70 7.16 3.54
C ASN A 41 -0.15 5.87 4.17
N TYR A 42 0.84 5.22 3.53
CA TYR A 42 1.48 4.04 4.11
C TYR A 42 2.22 4.38 5.41
N LEU A 43 3.00 5.46 5.44
CA LEU A 43 3.73 5.90 6.63
C LEU A 43 2.79 6.12 7.83
N LEU A 44 1.68 6.83 7.62
CA LEU A 44 0.72 7.10 8.68
C LEU A 44 -0.02 5.83 9.12
N MET A 45 -0.40 4.96 8.18
CA MET A 45 -0.98 3.65 8.48
C MET A 45 -0.02 2.79 9.32
N ASP A 46 1.24 2.68 8.90
CA ASP A 46 2.26 1.90 9.59
C ASP A 46 2.51 2.42 11.01
N ILE A 47 2.60 3.74 11.18
CA ILE A 47 2.69 4.36 12.51
C ILE A 47 1.48 3.98 13.36
N LEU A 48 0.26 4.13 12.83
CA LEU A 48 -0.98 3.89 13.58
C LEU A 48 -1.18 2.43 13.99
N VAL A 49 -0.74 1.48 13.16
CA VAL A 49 -0.98 0.04 13.33
C VAL A 49 0.17 -0.66 14.06
N ASN A 50 1.42 -0.34 13.73
CA ASN A 50 2.57 -1.16 14.14
C ASN A 50 3.46 -0.49 15.20
N GLU A 51 3.44 0.85 15.32
CA GLU A 51 4.39 1.56 16.15
C GLU A 51 3.87 1.91 17.55
N MET A 52 4.78 1.94 18.52
CA MET A 52 4.49 2.50 19.84
C MET A 52 4.71 4.01 19.79
N TYR A 53 3.63 4.77 19.91
CA TYR A 53 3.65 6.23 20.02
C TYR A 53 2.83 6.67 21.24
N ASP A 54 3.04 7.93 21.64
CA ASP A 54 2.23 8.53 22.69
C ASP A 54 0.77 8.61 22.23
N ASN A 55 -0.15 8.01 22.99
CA ASN A 55 -1.59 8.03 22.71
C ASN A 55 -2.14 9.44 22.48
N SER A 56 -1.50 10.48 23.03
CA SER A 56 -1.87 11.88 22.76
C SER A 56 -1.73 12.30 21.29
N LYS A 57 -0.97 11.53 20.50
CA LYS A 57 -0.73 11.76 19.06
C LYS A 57 -1.59 10.88 18.15
N HIS A 58 -2.39 9.98 18.71
CA HIS A 58 -3.23 9.07 17.94
C HIS A 58 -4.14 9.83 16.99
N ASP A 59 -4.98 10.71 17.54
CA ASP A 59 -5.93 11.52 16.78
C ASP A 59 -5.23 12.36 15.71
N TYR A 60 -4.05 12.90 16.03
CA TYR A 60 -3.25 13.67 15.07
C TYR A 60 -2.84 12.83 13.84
N TYR A 61 -2.35 11.61 14.03
CA TYR A 61 -1.97 10.75 12.90
C TYR A 61 -3.19 10.23 12.13
N ALA A 62 -4.27 9.88 12.84
CA ALA A 62 -5.52 9.45 12.23
C ALA A 62 -6.14 10.56 11.35
N ASP A 63 -6.19 11.80 11.87
CA ASP A 63 -6.68 12.97 11.12
C ASP A 63 -5.82 13.26 9.89
N LEU A 64 -4.49 13.13 10.00
CA LEU A 64 -3.60 13.27 8.84
C LEU A 64 -3.83 12.17 7.81
N LEU A 65 -4.01 10.92 8.24
CA LEU A 65 -4.25 9.80 7.33
C LEU A 65 -5.54 10.05 6.54
N LYS A 66 -6.62 10.39 7.24
CA LYS A 66 -7.90 10.74 6.62
C LYS A 66 -7.77 11.91 5.65
N LYS A 67 -7.04 12.97 6.03
CA LYS A 67 -6.79 14.13 5.16
C LYS A 67 -6.11 13.72 3.86
N TYR A 68 -4.97 13.02 3.93
CA TYR A 68 -4.18 12.66 2.75
C TYR A 68 -4.85 11.58 1.91
N PHE A 69 -5.64 10.70 2.52
CA PHE A 69 -6.48 9.78 1.80
C PHE A 69 -7.53 10.53 0.97
N LEU A 70 -8.36 11.38 1.59
CA LEU A 70 -9.40 12.13 0.89
C LEU A 70 -8.84 12.99 -0.23
N GLU A 71 -7.73 13.69 0.04
CA GLU A 71 -7.05 14.51 -0.94
C GLU A 71 -6.57 13.68 -2.14
N SER A 72 -5.81 12.61 -1.88
CA SER A 72 -5.31 11.74 -2.96
C SER A 72 -6.42 11.04 -3.73
N TYR A 73 -7.48 10.60 -3.05
CA TYR A 73 -8.58 9.88 -3.67
C TYR A 73 -9.37 10.78 -4.61
N SER A 74 -9.63 12.03 -4.19
CA SER A 74 -10.27 13.04 -5.05
C SER A 74 -9.48 13.30 -6.34
N ARG A 75 -8.15 13.19 -6.29
CA ARG A 75 -7.25 13.46 -7.42
C ARG A 75 -7.04 12.24 -8.32
N PHE A 76 -6.87 11.06 -7.74
CA PHE A 76 -6.33 9.89 -8.46
C PHE A 76 -7.27 8.69 -8.52
N SER A 77 -8.54 8.83 -8.14
CA SER A 77 -9.54 7.74 -8.16
C SER A 77 -9.83 7.12 -9.54
N ASN A 78 -9.22 7.61 -10.62
CA ASN A 78 -9.26 7.00 -11.96
C ASN A 78 -7.90 6.46 -12.43
N ASN A 79 -6.88 6.46 -11.57
CA ASN A 79 -5.56 5.88 -11.85
C ASN A 79 -5.48 4.47 -11.24
N SER A 80 -5.16 3.46 -12.06
CA SER A 80 -5.12 2.06 -11.64
C SER A 80 -4.04 1.77 -10.59
N GLU A 81 -2.86 2.36 -10.74
CA GLU A 81 -1.75 2.19 -9.79
C GLU A 81 -2.10 2.76 -8.42
N TYR A 82 -2.61 3.99 -8.38
CA TYR A 82 -3.07 4.60 -7.15
C TYR A 82 -4.15 3.75 -6.48
N LEU A 83 -5.21 3.37 -7.21
CA LEU A 83 -6.31 2.56 -6.68
C LEU A 83 -5.84 1.22 -6.11
N PHE A 84 -4.90 0.56 -6.78
CA PHE A 84 -4.33 -0.68 -6.28
C PHE A 84 -3.59 -0.47 -4.96
N TYR A 85 -2.64 0.46 -4.93
CA TYR A 85 -1.80 0.66 -3.75
C TYR A 85 -2.59 1.24 -2.58
N ILE A 86 -3.49 2.20 -2.80
CA ILE A 86 -4.32 2.74 -1.71
C ILE A 86 -5.32 1.71 -1.20
N GLY A 87 -5.91 0.89 -2.08
CA GLY A 87 -6.75 -0.23 -1.67
C GLY A 87 -5.97 -1.26 -0.87
N PHE A 88 -4.72 -1.57 -1.26
CA PHE A 88 -3.85 -2.46 -0.50
C PHE A 88 -3.52 -1.89 0.89
N ILE A 89 -3.13 -0.62 0.99
CA ILE A 89 -2.86 0.06 2.28
C ILE A 89 -4.11 0.02 3.15
N ALA A 90 -5.26 0.43 2.60
CA ALA A 90 -6.50 0.51 3.36
C ALA A 90 -6.99 -0.87 3.83
N SER A 91 -6.71 -1.95 3.09
CA SER A 91 -7.08 -3.31 3.50
C SER A 91 -6.44 -3.78 4.82
N MET A 92 -5.43 -3.06 5.31
CA MET A 92 -4.74 -3.38 6.57
C MET A 92 -5.39 -2.70 7.77
N SER A 93 -6.15 -1.63 7.55
CA SER A 93 -6.67 -0.76 8.62
C SER A 93 -7.75 0.20 8.12
N GLU A 94 -8.77 -0.31 7.43
CA GLU A 94 -9.78 0.48 6.70
C GLU A 94 -10.50 1.49 7.60
N TRP A 95 -10.67 1.16 8.88
CA TRP A 95 -11.29 2.02 9.89
C TRP A 95 -10.60 3.38 10.04
N TYR A 96 -9.28 3.47 9.85
CA TYR A 96 -8.57 4.76 9.93
C TYR A 96 -8.80 5.65 8.70
N PHE A 97 -9.26 5.07 7.59
CA PHE A 97 -9.58 5.78 6.37
C PHE A 97 -11.03 6.27 6.33
N ASP A 98 -11.85 5.88 7.31
CA ASP A 98 -13.30 6.13 7.35
C ASP A 98 -14.03 5.53 6.13
N ILE A 99 -13.63 4.31 5.76
CA ILE A 99 -14.22 3.52 4.67
C ILE A 99 -14.49 2.10 5.13
N GLU A 100 -15.33 1.38 4.39
CA GLU A 100 -15.62 -0.04 4.64
C GLU A 100 -14.78 -0.95 3.73
N MET A 101 -14.75 -2.25 4.03
CA MET A 101 -14.04 -3.22 3.19
C MET A 101 -14.63 -3.30 1.79
N GLU A 102 -15.91 -3.00 1.61
CA GLU A 102 -16.60 -2.86 0.33
C GLU A 102 -15.99 -1.74 -0.53
N ASP A 103 -15.52 -0.65 0.08
CA ASP A 103 -14.83 0.43 -0.63
C ASP A 103 -13.44 -0.03 -1.07
N VAL A 104 -12.71 -0.74 -0.20
CA VAL A 104 -11.44 -1.40 -0.54
C VAL A 104 -11.64 -2.36 -1.71
N GLU A 105 -12.70 -3.17 -1.68
CA GLU A 105 -13.07 -4.05 -2.77
C GLU A 105 -13.28 -3.30 -4.08
N SER A 106 -14.02 -2.19 -4.03
CA SER A 106 -14.31 -1.35 -5.18
C SER A 106 -13.03 -0.78 -5.79
N MET A 107 -12.09 -0.30 -4.95
CA MET A 107 -10.79 0.23 -5.41
C MET A 107 -9.98 -0.84 -6.14
N LEU A 108 -9.83 -2.02 -5.54
CA LEU A 108 -9.04 -3.12 -6.13
C LEU A 108 -9.71 -3.65 -7.42
N LYS A 109 -11.04 -3.83 -7.43
CA LYS A 109 -11.82 -4.20 -8.63
C LYS A 109 -11.60 -3.20 -9.75
N LYS A 110 -11.70 -1.90 -9.44
CA LYS A 110 -11.52 -0.83 -10.42
C LYS A 110 -10.08 -0.77 -10.94
N ALA A 111 -9.08 -0.98 -10.09
CA ALA A 111 -7.68 -1.08 -10.52
C ALA A 111 -7.46 -2.21 -11.54
N THR A 112 -7.99 -3.42 -11.25
CA THR A 112 -7.92 -4.56 -12.18
C THR A 112 -8.72 -4.32 -13.47
N TYR A 113 -9.85 -3.62 -13.40
CA TYR A 113 -10.62 -3.27 -14.60
C TYR A 113 -9.88 -2.29 -15.51
N LEU A 114 -9.23 -1.28 -14.92
CA LEU A 114 -8.48 -0.25 -15.67
C LEU A 114 -7.17 -0.78 -16.25
N ASP A 115 -6.54 -1.77 -15.61
CA ASP A 115 -5.35 -2.45 -16.11
C ASP A 115 -5.48 -3.98 -15.91
N PRO A 116 -6.17 -4.67 -16.83
CA PRO A 116 -6.43 -6.09 -16.73
C PRO A 116 -5.22 -6.96 -17.01
N GLU A 117 -4.10 -6.42 -17.49
CA GLU A 117 -2.88 -7.20 -17.75
C GLU A 117 -1.93 -7.23 -16.55
N SER A 118 -2.13 -6.33 -15.57
CA SER A 118 -1.33 -6.29 -14.35
C SER A 118 -1.46 -7.56 -13.51
N LEU A 119 -0.38 -8.35 -13.47
CA LEU A 119 -0.26 -9.51 -12.58
C LEU A 119 -0.43 -9.11 -11.12
N LEU A 120 0.12 -7.95 -10.74
CA LEU A 120 0.06 -7.43 -9.39
C LEU A 120 -1.39 -7.14 -8.96
N TYR A 121 -2.21 -6.58 -9.85
CA TYR A 121 -3.59 -6.23 -9.52
C TYR A 121 -4.48 -7.46 -9.44
N LYS A 122 -4.30 -8.41 -10.37
CA LYS A 122 -4.94 -9.74 -10.28
C LYS A 122 -4.60 -10.44 -8.97
N TRP A 123 -3.33 -10.38 -8.57
CA TRP A 123 -2.85 -10.98 -7.33
C TRP A 123 -3.51 -10.35 -6.11
N GLY A 124 -3.50 -9.02 -5.98
CA GLY A 124 -4.11 -8.33 -4.84
C GLY A 124 -5.61 -8.57 -4.76
N TYR A 125 -6.32 -8.56 -5.90
CA TYR A 125 -7.73 -8.92 -5.96
C TYR A 125 -7.99 -10.33 -5.39
N CYS A 126 -7.20 -11.32 -5.79
CA CYS A 126 -7.33 -12.70 -5.31
C CYS A 126 -6.98 -12.84 -3.82
N CYS A 127 -5.94 -12.14 -3.36
CA CYS A 127 -5.45 -12.26 -1.98
C CYS A 127 -6.32 -11.54 -0.97
N ILE A 128 -6.83 -10.36 -1.28
CA ILE A 128 -7.49 -9.48 -0.31
C ILE A 128 -8.99 -9.76 -0.27
N LEU A 129 -9.64 -9.92 -1.43
CA LEU A 129 -11.10 -9.98 -1.53
C LEU A 129 -11.64 -11.41 -1.61
N ASN A 130 -10.90 -12.33 -2.24
CA ASN A 130 -11.37 -13.69 -2.46
C ASN A 130 -10.53 -14.71 -1.64
N GLN A 131 -10.63 -14.58 -0.32
CA GLN A 131 -9.82 -15.32 0.64
C GLN A 131 -10.16 -16.82 0.77
N ARG A 132 -11.23 -17.31 0.11
CA ARG A 132 -11.65 -18.72 0.18
C ARG A 132 -10.53 -19.63 -0.35
N ALA A 133 -9.89 -20.36 0.57
CA ALA A 133 -8.75 -21.23 0.27
C ALA A 133 -9.07 -22.27 -0.82
N GLU A 134 -10.30 -22.78 -0.84
CA GLU A 134 -10.75 -23.80 -1.79
C GLU A 134 -10.79 -23.32 -3.25
N VAL A 135 -10.86 -22.00 -3.51
CA VAL A 135 -11.10 -21.47 -4.85
C VAL A 135 -9.83 -20.88 -5.49
N ASN A 136 -8.93 -20.31 -4.70
CA ASN A 136 -7.82 -19.51 -5.23
C ASN A 136 -6.42 -19.92 -4.79
N THR A 137 -6.23 -21.03 -4.07
CA THR A 137 -4.88 -21.43 -3.59
C THR A 137 -3.90 -21.55 -4.76
N GLU A 138 -4.27 -22.26 -5.82
CA GLU A 138 -3.44 -22.43 -7.01
C GLU A 138 -3.17 -21.09 -7.73
N THR A 139 -4.20 -20.25 -7.90
CA THR A 139 -4.06 -18.93 -8.52
C THR A 139 -3.14 -18.00 -7.72
N LYS A 140 -3.30 -17.97 -6.38
CA LYS A 140 -2.45 -17.19 -5.48
C LYS A 140 -0.99 -17.65 -5.57
N TYR A 141 -0.75 -18.95 -5.53
CA TYR A 141 0.58 -19.53 -5.67
C TYR A 141 1.25 -19.13 -6.99
N PHE A 142 0.57 -19.33 -8.11
CA PHE A 142 1.13 -19.01 -9.43
C PHE A 142 1.37 -17.52 -9.63
N LEU A 143 0.42 -16.67 -9.24
CA LEU A 143 0.59 -15.23 -9.37
C LEU A 143 1.72 -14.72 -8.46
N SER A 144 1.78 -15.16 -7.19
CA SER A 144 2.89 -14.80 -6.31
C SER A 144 4.22 -15.21 -6.92
N ARG A 145 4.34 -16.45 -7.41
CA ARG A 145 5.56 -16.95 -8.04
C ARG A 145 5.97 -16.12 -9.26
N GLN A 146 5.04 -15.85 -10.18
CA GLN A 146 5.33 -15.06 -11.38
C GLN A 146 5.78 -13.63 -11.05
N ILE A 147 5.20 -13.02 -10.03
CA ILE A 147 5.60 -11.67 -9.59
C ILE A 147 6.98 -11.71 -8.93
N LEU A 148 7.22 -12.67 -8.04
CA LEU A 148 8.48 -12.83 -7.31
C LEU A 148 9.66 -13.17 -8.24
N GLU A 149 9.43 -13.93 -9.31
CA GLU A 149 10.44 -14.30 -10.32
C GLU A 149 10.63 -13.20 -11.39
N ASN A 150 9.83 -12.13 -11.40
CA ASN A 150 9.92 -11.05 -12.37
C ASN A 150 10.74 -9.86 -11.83
N ASP A 151 12.02 -9.81 -12.18
CA ASP A 151 12.96 -8.77 -11.74
C ASP A 151 12.49 -7.34 -12.02
N MET A 152 11.89 -7.09 -13.20
CA MET A 152 11.47 -5.74 -13.58
C MET A 152 10.27 -5.30 -12.74
N LEU A 153 9.29 -6.18 -12.57
CA LEU A 153 8.12 -5.91 -11.74
C LEU A 153 8.52 -5.72 -10.28
N MET A 154 9.39 -6.59 -9.77
CA MET A 154 9.91 -6.48 -8.41
C MET A 154 10.69 -5.17 -8.21
N LYS A 155 11.55 -4.78 -9.16
CA LYS A 155 12.24 -3.49 -9.11
C LYS A 155 11.27 -2.30 -9.06
N ASN A 156 10.14 -2.38 -9.76
CA ASN A 156 9.11 -1.34 -9.73
C ASN A 156 8.36 -1.32 -8.38
N ILE A 157 8.02 -2.47 -7.83
CA ILE A 157 7.42 -2.59 -6.48
C ILE A 157 8.35 -1.97 -5.43
N MET A 158 9.64 -2.33 -5.47
CA MET A 158 10.64 -1.86 -4.51
C MET A 158 10.91 -0.35 -4.60
N LYS A 159 10.55 0.33 -5.70
CA LYS A 159 10.61 1.80 -5.75
C LYS A 159 9.63 2.46 -4.78
N LYS A 160 8.61 1.74 -4.29
CA LYS A 160 7.63 2.25 -3.32
C LYS A 160 8.14 2.28 -1.87
N GLY A 161 9.45 2.11 -1.64
CA GLY A 161 10.03 2.20 -0.30
C GLY A 161 9.48 1.11 0.63
N LEU A 162 9.19 1.45 1.88
CA LEU A 162 8.66 0.49 2.87
C LEU A 162 7.32 -0.14 2.43
N LEU A 163 6.45 0.60 1.72
CA LEU A 163 5.24 0.01 1.13
C LEU A 163 5.56 -1.13 0.17
N GLY A 164 6.60 -0.95 -0.65
CA GLY A 164 7.09 -1.98 -1.56
C GLY A 164 7.71 -3.17 -0.85
N GLU A 165 8.50 -2.91 0.20
CA GLU A 165 9.11 -3.94 1.06
C GLU A 165 8.02 -4.80 1.73
N TYR A 166 7.02 -4.16 2.35
CA TYR A 166 5.89 -4.86 2.97
C TYR A 166 5.09 -5.68 1.97
N LEU A 167 4.76 -5.11 0.81
CA LEU A 167 4.01 -5.80 -0.23
C LEU A 167 4.76 -7.05 -0.74
N LYS A 168 6.09 -6.98 -0.86
CA LYS A 168 6.94 -8.13 -1.21
C LYS A 168 6.91 -9.20 -0.12
N GLU A 169 7.05 -8.81 1.15
CA GLU A 169 7.01 -9.76 2.27
C GLU A 169 5.66 -10.46 2.38
N PHE A 170 4.57 -9.71 2.19
CA PHE A 170 3.23 -10.27 2.14
C PHE A 170 3.05 -11.24 0.96
N MET A 171 3.60 -10.92 -0.21
CA MET A 171 3.65 -11.86 -1.35
C MET A 171 4.40 -13.15 -1.05
N LEU A 172 5.55 -13.07 -0.36
CA LEU A 172 6.32 -14.24 0.07
C LEU A 172 5.54 -15.10 1.06
N LEU A 173 4.86 -14.48 2.02
CA LEU A 173 4.00 -15.18 2.97
C LEU A 173 2.87 -15.94 2.24
N VAL A 174 2.20 -15.28 1.29
CA VAL A 174 1.16 -15.92 0.46
C VAL A 174 1.75 -17.07 -0.37
N TYR A 175 2.92 -16.88 -0.97
CA TYR A 175 3.58 -17.92 -1.76
C TYR A 175 3.90 -19.16 -0.92
N GLU A 176 4.57 -19.00 0.22
CA GLU A 176 4.97 -20.14 1.05
C GLU A 176 3.75 -20.82 1.69
N SER A 177 2.76 -20.07 2.15
CA SER A 177 1.54 -20.66 2.73
C SER A 177 0.72 -21.46 1.72
N THR A 178 0.61 -20.99 0.47
CA THR A 178 -0.12 -21.70 -0.60
C THR A 178 0.66 -22.87 -1.16
N LYS A 179 2.00 -22.79 -1.21
CA LYS A 179 2.88 -23.88 -1.64
C LYS A 179 2.75 -25.15 -0.78
N VAL A 180 2.50 -25.00 0.53
CA VAL A 180 2.33 -26.14 1.43
C VAL A 180 0.97 -26.86 1.22
N LEU A 181 0.02 -26.18 0.57
CA LEU A 181 -1.32 -26.70 0.31
C LEU A 181 -1.48 -27.34 -1.07
N LEU A 182 -0.44 -27.26 -1.93
CA LEU A 182 -0.38 -27.84 -3.28
C LEU A 182 0.57 -29.05 -3.31
#